data_AF-A0A7R9MHD9-F1
#
_entry.id   AF-A0A7R9MHD9-F1
#
_cell.length_a   1.000
_cell.length_b   1.000
_cell.length_c   1.000
_cell.angle_alpha   90.00
_cell.angle_beta   90.00
_cell.angle_gamma   90.00
#
_symmetry.space_group_name_H-M   'P 1'
#
loop_
_entity.id
_entity.type
_entity.pdbx_description
1 polymer ?
#
loop_
_entity_poly.entity_id
_entity_poly.type
_entity_poly.pdbx_seq_one_letter_code
_entity_poly.pdbx_strand_id
1 'polypeptide(L)'
;MSSFPTNGDQLNGFEEILRRYAMDAYESKVDLLMDVSPEDKLFLLQYCRLDLQRIRNFHNTDLKIAPTGAHSTGGYHSDLSPVNIFGYSQDVLESYRELRQLLPISVGLDLHLSPNLPSHTVDRMSRDMVDIRCQYEAEEISISRPHSPFVTSAPMTRLSVYIRIVTRRADRLEPVIDAIRRYAAHKGVGEIGRVVQTRIDVPCNRPEIVGRGHCLLDPIANHTGTQIHHHREGYINNMTITGQRLEAVMAARKEISDRFVLELEFEVTAADSKALQVSGGRQLERICRQFGVHILMKPGLNHNRRVVVIRGTDRAVSQLFDARQEIVNLMNNP
;
A
#
# COMPACT_ATOMS: atom_id res chain seq x y z
N MET A 1 20.48 56.11 -40.91
CA MET A 1 21.32 54.98 -40.50
C MET A 1 20.52 54.12 -39.54
N SER A 2 19.83 53.11 -40.06
CA SER A 2 19.05 52.14 -39.28
C SER A 2 19.94 50.94 -38.98
N SER A 3 20.30 50.78 -37.71
CA SER A 3 21.04 49.63 -37.21
C SER A 3 20.19 48.36 -37.33
N PHE A 4 20.64 47.41 -38.14
CA PHE A 4 20.07 46.06 -38.15
C PHE A 4 20.39 45.38 -36.81
N PRO A 5 19.41 44.75 -36.15
CA PRO A 5 19.66 44.01 -34.93
C PRO A 5 20.57 42.83 -35.23
N THR A 6 21.64 42.71 -34.45
CA THR A 6 22.62 41.62 -34.54
C THR A 6 21.95 40.28 -34.22
N ASN A 7 22.17 39.29 -35.09
CA ASN A 7 21.63 37.91 -35.04
C ASN A 7 21.90 37.11 -33.73
N GLY A 8 22.54 37.69 -32.72
CA GLY A 8 22.84 37.03 -31.45
C GLY A 8 21.64 36.89 -30.51
N ASP A 9 20.71 37.86 -30.50
CA ASP A 9 19.60 37.85 -29.53
C ASP A 9 18.48 36.86 -29.90
N GLN A 10 18.35 36.48 -31.18
CA GLN A 10 17.35 35.49 -31.61
C GLN A 10 17.78 34.04 -31.32
N LEU A 11 19.08 33.75 -31.28
CA LEU A 11 19.60 32.42 -30.95
C LEU A 11 19.37 32.08 -29.47
N ASN A 12 19.52 33.06 -28.56
CA ASN A 12 19.27 32.87 -27.13
C ASN A 12 17.80 32.56 -26.83
N GLY A 13 16.85 33.20 -27.52
CA GLY A 13 15.42 32.91 -27.35
C GLY A 13 15.03 31.53 -27.86
N PHE A 14 15.67 31.04 -28.94
CA PHE A 14 15.40 29.70 -29.47
C PHE A 14 16.02 28.61 -28.58
N GLU A 15 17.21 28.83 -28.02
CA GLU A 15 17.80 27.92 -27.02
C GLU A 15 16.99 27.89 -25.72
N GLU A 16 16.40 29.01 -25.29
CA GLU A 16 15.52 29.05 -24.12
C GLU A 16 14.20 28.32 -24.37
N ILE A 17 13.62 28.44 -25.57
CA ILE A 17 12.42 27.69 -25.98
C ILE A 17 12.74 26.19 -26.10
N LEU A 18 13.87 25.82 -26.71
CA LEU A 18 14.31 24.42 -26.77
C LEU A 18 14.66 23.86 -25.39
N ARG A 19 15.23 24.67 -24.48
CA ARG A 19 15.40 24.30 -23.07
C ARG A 19 14.06 24.13 -22.38
N ARG A 20 13.06 24.97 -22.62
CA ARG A 20 11.70 24.78 -22.07
C ARG A 20 11.04 23.53 -22.62
N TYR A 21 11.10 23.28 -23.93
CA TYR A 21 10.59 22.04 -24.52
C TYR A 21 11.37 20.79 -24.10
N ALA A 22 12.68 20.90 -23.87
CA ALA A 22 13.48 19.83 -23.30
C ALA A 22 13.14 19.63 -21.82
N MET A 23 12.90 20.70 -21.06
CA MET A 23 12.44 20.64 -19.67
C MET A 23 11.04 20.05 -19.57
N ASP A 24 10.13 20.33 -20.51
CA ASP A 24 8.83 19.66 -20.62
C ASP A 24 8.99 18.16 -21.00
N ALA A 25 10.05 17.81 -21.72
CA ALA A 25 10.44 16.42 -21.97
C ALA A 25 11.13 15.76 -20.75
N TYR A 26 11.73 16.54 -19.84
CA TYR A 26 12.35 16.13 -18.58
C TYR A 26 11.43 16.26 -17.35
N GLU A 27 10.28 16.91 -17.46
CA GLU A 27 9.04 16.68 -16.67
C GLU A 27 8.45 15.31 -17.02
N SER A 28 9.37 14.35 -17.10
CA SER A 28 9.22 12.97 -17.46
C SER A 28 8.13 12.36 -16.60
N LYS A 29 7.16 11.77 -17.28
CA LYS A 29 6.23 10.85 -16.65
C LYS A 29 7.00 9.84 -15.83
N VAL A 30 6.47 9.53 -14.66
CA VAL A 30 7.04 8.60 -13.71
C VAL A 30 6.11 7.40 -13.58
N ASP A 31 6.68 6.26 -13.25
CA ASP A 31 5.97 5.07 -12.82
C ASP A 31 6.17 4.90 -11.31
N LEU A 32 5.09 4.93 -10.53
CA LEU A 32 5.14 4.56 -9.11
C LEU A 32 4.60 3.14 -8.94
N LEU A 33 5.47 2.25 -8.48
CA LEU A 33 5.17 0.86 -8.18
C LEU A 33 4.89 0.70 -6.69
N MET A 34 3.67 0.27 -6.38
CA MET A 34 3.20 0.00 -5.01
C MET A 34 2.91 -1.50 -4.85
N ASP A 35 3.49 -2.09 -3.82
CA ASP A 35 3.14 -3.44 -3.41
C ASP A 35 1.75 -3.44 -2.75
N VAL A 36 0.82 -4.23 -3.31
CA VAL A 36 -0.54 -4.43 -2.80
C VAL A 36 -0.82 -5.91 -2.72
N SER A 37 -1.49 -6.33 -1.66
CA SER A 37 -1.82 -7.74 -1.46
C SER A 37 -2.78 -8.24 -2.55
N PRO A 38 -2.76 -9.56 -2.86
CA PRO A 38 -3.74 -10.16 -3.74
C PRO A 38 -5.19 -9.87 -3.35
N GLU A 39 -5.49 -9.95 -2.06
CA GLU A 39 -6.84 -9.73 -1.54
C GLU A 39 -7.28 -8.28 -1.73
N ASP A 40 -6.39 -7.33 -1.43
CA ASP A 40 -6.67 -5.90 -1.59
C ASP A 40 -6.83 -5.53 -3.08
N LYS A 41 -6.07 -6.14 -3.99
CA LYS A 41 -6.25 -5.95 -5.45
C LYS A 41 -7.61 -6.45 -5.91
N LEU A 42 -8.02 -7.64 -5.48
CA LEU A 42 -9.34 -8.19 -5.79
C LEU A 42 -10.43 -7.26 -5.27
N PHE A 43 -10.28 -6.77 -4.05
CA PHE A 43 -11.19 -5.79 -3.46
C PHE A 43 -11.28 -4.51 -4.30
N LEU A 44 -10.15 -3.91 -4.67
CA LEU A 44 -10.11 -2.71 -5.51
C LEU A 44 -10.81 -2.93 -6.86
N LEU A 45 -10.56 -4.07 -7.50
CA LEU A 45 -11.15 -4.41 -8.81
C LEU A 45 -12.65 -4.69 -8.73
N GLN A 46 -13.12 -5.30 -7.64
CA GLN A 46 -14.52 -5.69 -7.46
C GLN A 46 -15.38 -4.54 -6.93
N TYR A 47 -14.89 -3.79 -5.94
CA TYR A 47 -15.69 -2.82 -5.19
C TYR A 47 -15.36 -1.36 -5.52
N CYS A 48 -14.16 -1.07 -6.06
CA CYS A 48 -13.70 0.32 -6.26
C CYS A 48 -13.59 0.71 -7.73
N ARG A 49 -14.18 -0.04 -8.68
CA ARG A 49 -14.00 0.22 -10.12
C ARG A 49 -14.33 1.67 -10.54
N LEU A 50 -15.39 2.25 -10.01
CA LEU A 50 -15.77 3.64 -10.29
C LEU A 50 -14.79 4.64 -9.65
N ASP A 51 -14.34 4.38 -8.43
CA ASP A 51 -13.34 5.23 -7.75
C ASP A 51 -11.99 5.20 -8.48
N LEU A 52 -11.55 4.02 -8.93
CA LEU A 52 -10.33 3.87 -9.73
C LEU A 52 -10.43 4.63 -11.06
N GLN A 53 -11.59 4.59 -11.72
CA GLN A 53 -11.82 5.36 -12.94
C GLN A 53 -11.83 6.87 -12.65
N ARG A 54 -12.42 7.29 -11.53
CA ARG A 54 -12.38 8.69 -11.07
C ARG A 54 -10.95 9.16 -10.85
N ILE A 55 -10.14 8.40 -10.11
CA ILE A 55 -8.73 8.72 -9.83
C ILE A 55 -7.94 8.88 -11.14
N ARG A 56 -8.07 7.93 -12.07
CA ARG A 56 -7.43 8.01 -13.39
C ARG A 56 -7.79 9.29 -14.14
N ASN A 57 -9.08 9.60 -14.19
CA ASN A 57 -9.59 10.76 -14.95
C ASN A 57 -9.23 12.09 -14.30
N PHE A 58 -9.35 12.18 -12.96
CA PHE A 58 -9.15 13.43 -12.23
C PHE A 58 -7.68 13.85 -12.20
N HIS A 59 -6.78 12.89 -11.96
CA HIS A 59 -5.34 13.14 -11.91
C HIS A 59 -4.64 12.90 -13.25
N ASN A 60 -5.36 12.58 -14.34
CA ASN A 60 -4.75 12.29 -15.64
C ASN A 60 -3.63 11.21 -15.56
N THR A 61 -3.87 10.15 -14.79
CA THR A 61 -2.91 9.04 -14.57
C THR A 61 -3.39 7.74 -15.21
N ASP A 62 -2.45 6.92 -15.65
CA ASP A 62 -2.70 5.55 -16.08
C ASP A 62 -2.40 4.59 -14.92
N LEU A 63 -3.46 4.12 -14.26
CA LEU A 63 -3.37 3.21 -13.12
C LEU A 63 -3.55 1.76 -13.58
N LYS A 64 -2.54 0.91 -13.43
CA LYS A 64 -2.58 -0.51 -13.80
C LYS A 64 -2.56 -1.40 -12.57
N ILE A 65 -3.64 -2.17 -12.41
CA ILE A 65 -3.78 -3.21 -11.38
C ILE A 65 -3.92 -4.53 -12.13
N ALA A 66 -2.85 -5.33 -12.14
CA ALA A 66 -2.90 -6.66 -12.74
C ALA A 66 -3.60 -7.64 -11.78
N PRO A 67 -4.56 -8.46 -12.26
CA PRO A 67 -5.19 -9.47 -11.44
C PRO A 67 -4.16 -10.51 -10.98
N THR A 68 -4.28 -10.95 -9.73
CA THR A 68 -3.42 -11.99 -9.16
C THR A 68 -3.58 -13.29 -9.96
N GLY A 69 -2.48 -13.89 -10.42
CA GLY A 69 -2.49 -15.18 -11.11
C GLY A 69 -2.35 -15.13 -12.65
N ALA A 70 -2.14 -13.96 -13.25
CA ALA A 70 -1.75 -13.86 -14.66
C ALA A 70 -0.29 -14.31 -14.87
N HIS A 71 -0.10 -15.63 -14.97
CA HIS A 71 1.03 -16.38 -15.53
C HIS A 71 2.40 -15.68 -15.71
N SER A 72 3.33 -15.93 -14.79
CA SER A 72 4.77 -16.01 -15.04
C SER A 72 5.17 -17.49 -15.12
N THR A 73 5.07 -18.10 -16.30
CA THR A 73 5.66 -19.42 -16.57
C THR A 73 7.18 -19.28 -16.70
N GLY A 74 7.90 -19.15 -15.59
CA GLY A 74 9.36 -19.17 -15.62
C GLY A 74 10.04 -18.58 -14.40
N GLY A 75 10.47 -19.46 -13.48
CA GLY A 75 11.49 -19.18 -12.49
C GLY A 75 10.99 -18.46 -11.24
N TYR A 76 11.40 -18.98 -10.07
CA TYR A 76 11.27 -18.34 -8.77
C TYR A 76 11.61 -16.85 -8.86
N HIS A 77 10.65 -15.94 -8.73
CA HIS A 77 10.78 -14.57 -8.19
C HIS A 77 9.46 -13.77 -8.40
N SER A 78 8.86 -13.31 -7.30
CA SER A 78 7.87 -12.21 -7.21
C SER A 78 6.53 -12.31 -7.97
N ASP A 79 5.68 -13.31 -7.65
CA ASP A 79 4.31 -13.45 -8.21
C ASP A 79 3.30 -12.36 -7.79
N LEU A 80 3.74 -11.28 -7.14
CA LEU A 80 2.89 -10.12 -6.84
C LEU A 80 3.20 -9.03 -7.85
N SER A 81 2.40 -8.96 -8.91
CA SER A 81 2.41 -7.85 -9.87
C SER A 81 2.14 -6.53 -9.13
N PRO A 82 3.08 -5.58 -9.03
CA PRO A 82 2.83 -4.34 -8.31
C PRO A 82 1.68 -3.57 -8.97
N VAL A 83 1.01 -2.72 -8.19
CA VAL A 83 0.12 -1.71 -8.74
C VAL A 83 1.00 -0.59 -9.30
N ASN A 84 0.85 -0.29 -10.59
CA ASN A 84 1.61 0.76 -11.25
C ASN A 84 0.73 2.01 -11.47
N ILE A 85 1.23 3.17 -11.07
CA ILE A 85 0.62 4.47 -11.32
C ILE A 85 1.56 5.28 -12.22
N PHE A 86 1.14 5.51 -13.45
CA PHE A 86 1.93 6.21 -14.46
C PHE A 86 1.34 7.60 -14.76
N GLY A 87 2.18 8.63 -14.80
CA GLY A 87 1.74 10.00 -15.08
C GLY A 87 2.77 11.05 -14.70
N TYR A 88 2.36 12.31 -14.61
CA TYR A 88 3.24 13.38 -14.10
C TYR A 88 3.45 13.23 -12.59
N SER A 89 4.58 13.73 -12.09
CA SER A 89 5.00 13.47 -10.71
C SER A 89 3.97 13.87 -9.65
N GLN A 90 3.39 15.07 -9.76
CA GLN A 90 2.38 15.54 -8.80
C GLN A 90 1.11 14.70 -8.88
N ASP A 91 0.63 14.46 -10.10
CA ASP A 91 -0.56 13.66 -10.39
C ASP A 91 -0.43 12.23 -9.86
N VAL A 92 0.74 11.61 -10.02
CA VAL A 92 1.02 10.25 -9.52
C VAL A 92 1.00 10.22 -8.00
N LEU A 93 1.57 11.24 -7.33
CA LEU A 93 1.56 11.35 -5.87
C LEU A 93 0.13 11.51 -5.32
N GLU A 94 -0.70 12.35 -5.93
CA GLU A 94 -2.09 12.52 -5.49
C GLU A 94 -2.95 11.28 -5.79
N SER A 95 -2.80 10.68 -6.98
CA SER A 95 -3.41 9.38 -7.31
C SER A 95 -3.04 8.30 -6.31
N TYR A 96 -1.78 8.22 -5.91
CA TYR A 96 -1.30 7.29 -4.90
C TYR A 96 -1.98 7.52 -3.55
N ARG A 97 -2.08 8.77 -3.09
CA ARG A 97 -2.72 9.11 -1.80
C ARG A 97 -4.19 8.72 -1.79
N GLU A 98 -4.92 9.00 -2.87
CA GLU A 98 -6.32 8.58 -2.99
C GLU A 98 -6.44 7.06 -3.07
N LEU A 99 -5.61 6.40 -3.87
CA LEU A 99 -5.63 4.94 -3.99
C LEU A 99 -5.35 4.25 -2.65
N ARG A 100 -4.43 4.78 -1.84
CA ARG A 100 -4.10 4.25 -0.51
C ARG A 100 -5.30 4.31 0.43
N GLN A 101 -6.14 5.34 0.32
CA GLN A 101 -7.39 5.46 1.09
C GLN A 101 -8.48 4.49 0.62
N LEU A 102 -8.39 3.94 -0.58
CA LEU A 102 -9.33 2.93 -1.07
C LEU A 102 -9.01 1.50 -0.61
N LEU A 103 -7.83 1.28 -0.05
CA LEU A 103 -7.45 -0.06 0.40
C LEU A 103 -8.29 -0.48 1.62
N PRO A 104 -8.78 -1.72 1.64
CA PRO A 104 -9.65 -2.17 2.70
C PRO A 104 -8.88 -2.38 4.01
N ILE A 105 -9.58 -2.14 5.10
CA ILE A 105 -9.19 -2.51 6.44
C ILE A 105 -10.08 -3.68 6.83
N SER A 106 -9.45 -4.81 7.13
CA SER A 106 -10.17 -5.99 7.65
C SER A 106 -9.93 -6.15 9.14
N VAL A 107 -11.01 -6.16 9.91
CA VAL A 107 -11.02 -6.39 11.36
C VAL A 107 -11.81 -7.66 11.66
N GLY A 108 -11.30 -8.42 12.60
CA GLY A 108 -11.86 -9.66 13.08
C GLY A 108 -12.23 -9.59 14.55
N LEU A 109 -13.35 -10.20 14.88
CA LEU A 109 -13.86 -10.33 16.24
C LEU A 109 -14.19 -11.79 16.51
N ASP A 110 -13.81 -12.29 17.68
CA ASP A 110 -14.25 -13.60 18.15
C ASP A 110 -15.54 -13.44 18.95
N LEU A 111 -16.60 -14.11 18.52
CA LEU A 111 -17.85 -14.20 19.25
C LEU A 111 -17.92 -15.56 19.96
N HIS A 112 -17.95 -15.55 21.29
CA HIS A 112 -18.17 -16.75 22.09
C HIS A 112 -19.67 -16.99 22.23
N LEU A 113 -20.19 -18.04 21.59
CA LEU A 113 -21.61 -18.35 21.59
C LEU A 113 -22.07 -18.84 22.95
N SER A 114 -23.31 -18.52 23.29
CA SER A 114 -24.01 -19.10 24.44
C SER A 114 -24.16 -20.62 24.26
N PRO A 115 -23.97 -21.44 25.30
CA PRO A 115 -24.06 -22.90 25.19
C PRO A 115 -25.47 -23.40 24.82
N ASN A 116 -26.51 -22.60 25.08
CA ASN A 116 -27.91 -22.96 24.83
C ASN A 116 -28.45 -22.38 23.53
N LEU A 117 -27.57 -21.96 22.61
CA LEU A 117 -28.00 -21.27 21.40
C LEU A 117 -28.66 -22.23 20.39
N PRO A 118 -29.84 -21.90 19.86
CA PRO A 118 -30.44 -22.67 18.77
C PRO A 118 -29.53 -22.68 17.54
N SER A 119 -29.44 -23.83 16.84
CA SER A 119 -28.57 -24.02 15.68
C SER A 119 -28.80 -23.01 14.54
N HIS A 120 -30.04 -22.55 14.35
CA HIS A 120 -30.43 -21.59 13.32
C HIS A 120 -30.15 -20.12 13.68
N THR A 121 -29.66 -19.85 14.89
CA THR A 121 -29.39 -18.48 15.36
C THR A 121 -28.23 -17.85 14.60
N VAL A 122 -27.23 -18.64 14.21
CA VAL A 122 -26.10 -18.17 13.41
C VAL A 122 -26.57 -17.73 12.01
N ASP A 123 -27.50 -18.47 11.39
CA ASP A 123 -28.05 -18.12 10.07
C ASP A 123 -28.93 -16.87 10.13
N ARG A 124 -29.65 -16.65 11.23
CA ARG A 124 -30.37 -15.38 11.47
C ARG A 124 -29.41 -14.24 11.69
N MET A 125 -28.34 -14.45 12.45
CA MET A 125 -27.31 -13.45 12.68
C MET A 125 -26.67 -12.99 11.37
N SER A 126 -26.38 -13.89 10.44
CA SER A 126 -25.88 -13.53 9.10
C SER A 126 -26.82 -12.60 8.33
N ARG A 127 -28.14 -12.75 8.48
CA ARG A 127 -29.10 -11.81 7.88
C ARG A 127 -29.09 -10.47 8.60
N ASP A 128 -29.14 -10.47 9.93
CA ASP A 128 -29.17 -9.24 10.72
C ASP A 128 -27.85 -8.43 10.59
N MET A 129 -26.72 -9.08 10.31
CA MET A 129 -25.45 -8.40 9.99
C MET A 129 -25.52 -7.60 8.69
N VAL A 130 -26.40 -7.96 7.75
CA VAL A 130 -26.61 -7.17 6.53
C VAL A 130 -27.17 -5.80 6.87
N ASP A 131 -28.08 -5.72 7.84
CA ASP A 131 -28.68 -4.46 8.28
C ASP A 131 -27.63 -3.57 8.96
N ILE A 132 -26.79 -4.14 9.83
CA ILE A 132 -25.66 -3.41 10.45
C ILE A 132 -24.69 -2.94 9.36
N ARG A 133 -24.34 -3.81 8.40
CA ARG A 133 -23.46 -3.45 7.28
C ARG A 133 -24.01 -2.24 6.52
N CYS A 134 -25.29 -2.25 6.15
CA CYS A 134 -25.94 -1.16 5.43
C CYS A 134 -26.04 0.11 6.27
N GLN A 135 -26.38 0.01 7.56
CA GLN A 135 -26.53 1.16 8.45
C GLN A 135 -25.22 1.94 8.65
N TYR A 136 -24.09 1.23 8.70
CA TYR A 136 -22.79 1.82 8.99
C TYR A 136 -21.87 1.91 7.76
N GLU A 137 -22.40 1.64 6.56
CA GLU A 137 -21.69 1.75 5.29
C GLU A 137 -20.44 0.86 5.21
N ALA A 138 -20.44 -0.29 5.90
CA ALA A 138 -19.36 -1.27 5.77
C ALA A 138 -19.46 -2.01 4.43
N GLU A 139 -18.34 -2.30 3.79
CA GLU A 139 -18.31 -2.99 2.50
C GLU A 139 -18.66 -4.48 2.68
N GLU A 140 -18.18 -5.10 3.76
CA GLU A 140 -18.52 -6.48 4.08
C GLU A 140 -18.60 -6.70 5.60
N ILE A 141 -19.59 -7.50 6.02
CA ILE A 141 -19.58 -8.17 7.32
C ILE A 141 -19.87 -9.64 7.05
N SER A 142 -18.91 -10.51 7.34
CA SER A 142 -19.04 -11.95 7.15
C SER A 142 -18.83 -12.71 8.45
N ILE A 143 -19.54 -13.82 8.57
CA ILE A 143 -19.53 -14.69 9.74
C ILE A 143 -19.00 -16.04 9.28
N SER A 144 -17.94 -16.50 9.89
CA SER A 144 -17.34 -17.80 9.59
C SER A 144 -17.13 -18.59 10.87
N ARG A 145 -17.28 -19.91 10.79
CA ARG A 145 -16.83 -20.75 11.89
C ARG A 145 -15.31 -20.73 11.90
N PRO A 146 -14.66 -20.56 13.06
CA PRO A 146 -13.22 -20.49 13.14
C PRO A 146 -12.63 -21.75 12.51
N HIS A 147 -12.00 -21.58 11.36
CA HIS A 147 -11.09 -22.57 10.81
C HIS A 147 -9.76 -22.33 11.52
N SER A 148 -9.63 -22.77 12.78
CA SER A 148 -8.32 -22.80 13.43
C SER A 148 -7.88 -24.26 13.60
N PRO A 149 -6.82 -24.69 12.89
CA PRO A 149 -6.01 -25.84 13.27
C PRO A 149 -5.06 -25.54 14.46
N PHE A 150 -5.08 -24.33 15.01
CA PHE A 150 -4.18 -23.87 16.08
C PHE A 150 -4.95 -23.28 17.26
N VAL A 151 -5.59 -24.15 18.04
CA VAL A 151 -5.71 -23.95 19.49
C VAL A 151 -5.22 -25.23 20.14
N THR A 152 -4.05 -25.14 20.75
CA THR A 152 -3.45 -26.19 21.56
C THR A 152 -4.37 -26.57 22.71
N SER A 153 -4.78 -27.85 22.73
CA SER A 153 -5.00 -28.67 23.94
C SER A 153 -5.83 -28.09 25.10
N ALA A 154 -6.89 -27.33 24.84
CA ALA A 154 -7.93 -27.04 25.83
C ALA A 154 -9.25 -27.68 25.38
N PRO A 155 -10.04 -28.30 26.29
CA PRO A 155 -11.29 -28.95 25.91
C PRO A 155 -12.22 -27.93 25.23
N MET A 156 -12.55 -28.20 23.96
CA MET A 156 -13.56 -27.48 23.17
C MET A 156 -14.89 -27.48 23.92
N THR A 157 -15.12 -26.46 24.74
CA THR A 157 -16.35 -26.30 25.52
C THR A 157 -17.11 -25.04 25.15
N ARG A 158 -16.54 -24.18 24.29
CA ARG A 158 -17.22 -22.97 23.78
C ARG A 158 -17.23 -22.99 22.26
N LEU A 159 -18.44 -23.09 21.69
CA LEU A 159 -18.68 -22.77 20.29
C LEU A 159 -18.31 -21.30 20.08
N SER A 160 -17.32 -21.02 19.24
CA SER A 160 -16.98 -19.65 18.84
C SER A 160 -17.22 -19.46 17.35
N VAL A 161 -17.45 -18.21 16.97
CA VAL A 161 -17.64 -17.80 15.57
C VAL A 161 -16.79 -16.56 15.32
N TYR A 162 -16.15 -16.49 14.16
CA TYR A 162 -15.34 -15.36 13.74
C TYR A 162 -16.17 -14.41 12.89
N ILE A 163 -16.27 -13.15 13.32
CA ILE A 163 -16.91 -12.08 12.57
C ILE A 163 -15.82 -11.25 11.92
N ARG A 164 -15.84 -11.18 10.59
CA ARG A 164 -14.96 -10.34 9.79
C ARG A 164 -15.72 -9.11 9.34
N ILE A 165 -15.16 -7.94 9.56
CA ILE A 165 -15.61 -6.65 9.08
C ILE A 165 -14.58 -6.17 8.07
N VAL A 166 -15.01 -5.78 6.89
CA VAL A 166 -14.15 -5.17 5.87
C VAL A 166 -14.68 -3.79 5.57
N THR A 167 -13.84 -2.77 5.72
CA THR A 167 -14.20 -1.42 5.33
C THR A 167 -13.04 -0.56 4.87
N ARG A 168 -13.28 0.40 3.99
CA ARG A 168 -12.29 1.44 3.62
C ARG A 168 -12.17 2.54 4.67
N ARG A 169 -13.15 2.65 5.57
CA ARG A 169 -13.30 3.77 6.49
C ARG A 169 -12.93 3.38 7.92
N ALA A 170 -11.72 3.73 8.33
CA ALA A 170 -11.25 3.46 9.70
C ALA A 170 -12.17 4.07 10.77
N ASP A 171 -12.77 5.23 10.49
CA ASP A 171 -13.71 5.93 11.38
C ASP A 171 -15.04 5.18 11.57
N ARG A 172 -15.38 4.23 10.69
CA ARG A 172 -16.59 3.40 10.80
C ARG A 172 -16.40 2.13 11.62
N LEU A 173 -15.16 1.72 11.88
CA LEU A 173 -14.89 0.45 12.56
C LEU A 173 -15.48 0.38 13.97
N GLU A 174 -15.16 1.33 14.85
CA GLU A 174 -15.66 1.30 16.24
C GLU A 174 -17.20 1.33 16.31
N PRO A 175 -17.92 2.21 15.56
CA PRO A 175 -19.38 2.18 15.51
C PRO A 175 -19.97 0.84 15.06
N VAL A 176 -19.36 0.19 14.04
CA VAL A 176 -19.79 -1.13 13.57
C VAL A 176 -19.57 -2.19 14.65
N ILE A 177 -18.39 -2.22 15.26
CA ILE A 177 -18.05 -3.17 16.32
C ILE A 177 -19.03 -3.01 17.50
N ASP A 178 -19.34 -1.77 17.91
CA ASP A 178 -20.29 -1.49 18.99
C ASP A 178 -21.72 -1.87 18.63
N ALA A 179 -22.12 -1.72 17.36
CA ALA A 179 -23.42 -2.22 16.89
C ALA A 179 -23.50 -3.74 16.99
N ILE A 180 -22.44 -4.46 16.60
CA ILE A 180 -22.38 -5.93 16.69
C ILE A 180 -22.36 -6.36 18.17
N ARG A 181 -21.62 -5.68 19.05
CA ARG A 181 -21.62 -5.93 20.50
C ARG A 181 -23.03 -5.79 21.09
N ARG A 182 -23.72 -4.69 20.77
CA ARG A 182 -25.11 -4.45 21.22
C ARG A 182 -26.07 -5.48 20.66
N TYR A 183 -25.92 -5.87 19.40
CA TYR A 183 -26.71 -6.93 18.79
C TYR A 183 -26.53 -8.26 19.52
N ALA A 184 -25.28 -8.69 19.75
CA ALA A 184 -24.96 -9.95 20.41
C ALA A 184 -25.54 -10.00 21.83
N ALA A 185 -25.43 -8.90 22.59
CA ALA A 185 -26.01 -8.77 23.91
C ALA A 185 -27.54 -8.79 23.89
N HIS A 186 -28.18 -8.03 22.99
CA HIS A 186 -29.64 -7.93 22.89
C HIS A 186 -30.29 -9.27 22.49
N LYS A 187 -29.67 -9.99 21.56
CA LYS A 187 -30.16 -11.28 21.06
C LYS A 187 -29.72 -12.47 21.92
N GLY A 188 -28.90 -12.25 22.95
CA GLY A 188 -28.36 -13.31 23.80
C GLY A 188 -27.50 -14.34 23.05
N VAL A 189 -26.89 -13.93 21.92
CA VAL A 189 -26.11 -14.82 21.04
C VAL A 189 -24.82 -15.26 21.72
N GLY A 190 -24.24 -14.38 22.54
CA GLY A 190 -22.95 -14.60 23.16
C GLY A 190 -22.28 -13.31 23.58
N GLU A 191 -21.02 -13.42 23.95
CA GLU A 191 -20.15 -12.29 24.28
C GLU A 191 -19.07 -12.16 23.20
N ILE A 192 -18.93 -10.94 22.67
CA ILE A 192 -17.81 -10.63 21.77
C ILE A 192 -16.56 -10.53 22.63
N GLY A 193 -15.56 -11.33 22.30
CA GLY A 193 -14.25 -11.30 22.91
C GLY A 193 -13.66 -9.89 22.87
N ARG A 194 -12.92 -9.54 23.92
CA ARG A 194 -12.24 -8.24 24.01
C ARG A 194 -11.09 -8.11 23.03
N VAL A 195 -10.63 -9.22 22.47
CA VAL A 195 -9.53 -9.26 21.51
C VAL A 195 -10.07 -8.93 20.13
N VAL A 196 -9.52 -7.89 19.55
CA VAL A 196 -9.68 -7.50 18.16
C VAL A 196 -8.48 -8.03 17.40
N GLN A 197 -8.71 -8.55 16.20
CA GLN A 197 -7.65 -9.00 15.31
C GLN A 197 -7.73 -8.27 13.96
N THR A 198 -6.59 -8.03 13.32
CA THR A 198 -6.54 -7.58 11.93
C THR A 198 -5.47 -8.38 11.20
N ARG A 199 -5.64 -8.55 9.89
CA ARG A 199 -4.68 -9.26 9.04
C ARG A 199 -4.12 -8.32 8.00
N ILE A 200 -2.81 -8.24 7.93
CA ILE A 200 -2.10 -7.51 6.89
C ILE A 200 -1.23 -8.48 6.11
N ASP A 201 -1.46 -8.54 4.82
CA ASP A 201 -0.65 -9.33 3.91
C ASP A 201 0.61 -8.53 3.58
N VAL A 202 1.75 -9.11 3.90
CA VAL A 202 3.06 -8.50 3.65
C VAL A 202 3.66 -9.11 2.39
N PRO A 203 4.12 -8.28 1.43
CA PRO A 203 4.82 -8.76 0.25
C PRO A 203 6.00 -9.66 0.64
N CYS A 204 6.16 -10.79 -0.06
CA CYS A 204 7.07 -11.83 0.35
C CYS A 204 8.55 -11.41 0.35
N ASN A 205 9.35 -12.01 1.24
CA ASN A 205 10.82 -11.84 1.34
C ASN A 205 11.33 -10.40 1.50
N ARG A 206 10.62 -9.55 2.26
CA ARG A 206 11.10 -8.20 2.62
C ARG A 206 11.68 -8.18 4.04
N PRO A 207 12.99 -8.47 4.24
CA PRO A 207 13.63 -8.34 5.55
C PRO A 207 13.53 -6.92 6.14
N GLU A 208 13.23 -5.92 5.31
CA GLU A 208 13.00 -4.52 5.70
C GLU A 208 11.74 -4.33 6.55
N ILE A 209 10.76 -5.22 6.44
CA ILE A 209 9.49 -5.13 7.17
C ILE A 209 9.56 -5.95 8.47
N VAL A 210 10.01 -7.21 8.38
CA VAL A 210 10.05 -8.13 9.53
C VAL A 210 11.32 -7.96 10.38
N GLY A 211 12.45 -7.63 9.74
CA GLY A 211 13.76 -7.71 10.35
C GLY A 211 14.29 -9.15 10.44
N ARG A 212 15.60 -9.30 10.67
CA ARG A 212 16.18 -10.60 11.01
C ARG A 212 15.72 -10.98 12.41
N GLY A 213 15.02 -12.11 12.54
CA GLY A 213 14.53 -12.60 13.83
C GLY A 213 13.46 -11.71 14.47
N HIS A 214 12.58 -11.08 13.67
CA HIS A 214 11.47 -10.24 14.16
C HIS A 214 11.88 -8.95 14.88
N CYS A 215 13.15 -8.55 14.81
CA CYS A 215 13.67 -7.38 15.52
C CYS A 215 12.99 -6.05 15.16
N LEU A 216 12.26 -5.99 14.03
CA LEU A 216 11.49 -4.82 13.64
C LEU A 216 10.02 -4.87 14.05
N LEU A 217 9.48 -6.05 14.37
CA LEU A 217 8.08 -6.21 14.79
C LEU A 217 7.94 -6.11 16.32
N ASP A 218 8.92 -6.62 17.08
CA ASP A 218 8.87 -6.57 18.56
C ASP A 218 8.74 -5.14 19.10
N PRO A 219 9.46 -4.12 18.59
CA PRO A 219 9.27 -2.74 19.03
C PRO A 219 7.86 -2.21 18.77
N ILE A 220 7.25 -2.59 17.63
CA ILE A 220 5.88 -2.20 17.27
C ILE A 220 4.89 -2.83 18.26
N ALA A 221 5.00 -4.13 18.47
CA ALA A 221 4.18 -4.88 19.43
C ALA A 221 4.27 -4.27 20.84
N ASN A 222 5.49 -4.00 21.31
CA ASN A 222 5.74 -3.41 22.63
C ASN A 222 5.21 -1.98 22.75
N HIS A 223 5.41 -1.14 21.74
CA HIS A 223 4.97 0.26 21.75
C HIS A 223 3.43 0.37 21.73
N THR A 224 2.77 -0.48 20.95
CA THR A 224 1.31 -0.45 20.77
C THR A 224 0.55 -1.30 21.79
N GLY A 225 1.22 -2.21 22.50
CA GLY A 225 0.58 -3.18 23.38
C GLY A 225 -0.20 -4.24 22.61
N THR A 226 0.28 -4.64 21.43
CA THR A 226 -0.34 -5.66 20.57
C THR A 226 0.52 -6.92 20.52
N GLN A 227 -0.05 -8.01 20.04
CA GLN A 227 0.68 -9.22 19.67
C GLN A 227 0.69 -9.32 18.15
N ILE A 228 1.86 -9.57 17.57
CA ILE A 228 2.04 -9.66 16.12
C ILE A 228 2.53 -11.08 15.81
N HIS A 229 1.70 -11.86 15.15
CA HIS A 229 2.03 -13.20 14.67
C HIS A 229 2.31 -13.16 13.17
N HIS A 230 3.54 -13.48 12.80
CA HIS A 230 3.96 -13.57 11.41
C HIS A 230 3.87 -15.04 10.95
N HIS A 231 2.94 -15.32 10.04
CA HIS A 231 2.74 -16.64 9.45
C HIS A 231 3.35 -16.63 8.04
N ARG A 232 4.32 -17.52 7.83
CA ARG A 232 4.93 -17.74 6.52
C ARG A 232 4.26 -18.95 5.87
N GLU A 233 3.28 -18.71 5.01
CA GLU A 233 2.62 -19.75 4.21
C GLU A 233 3.01 -19.60 2.74
N GLY A 234 4.05 -20.33 2.32
CA GLY A 234 4.56 -20.27 0.96
C GLY A 234 5.10 -18.89 0.59
N TYR A 235 4.48 -18.25 -0.42
CA TYR A 235 4.84 -16.93 -0.94
C TYR A 235 3.99 -15.78 -0.38
N ILE A 236 3.11 -16.06 0.59
CA ILE A 236 2.32 -15.03 1.24
C ILE A 236 2.74 -14.98 2.70
N ASN A 237 3.27 -13.83 3.10
CA ASN A 237 3.59 -13.56 4.49
C ASN A 237 2.38 -12.87 5.11
N ASN A 238 1.57 -13.61 5.86
CA ASN A 238 0.41 -13.05 6.53
C ASN A 238 0.80 -12.64 7.94
N MET A 239 0.56 -11.39 8.30
CA MET A 239 0.70 -10.92 9.67
C MET A 239 -0.67 -10.77 10.31
N THR A 240 -0.87 -11.48 11.40
CA THR A 240 -2.04 -11.32 12.26
C THR A 240 -1.63 -10.44 13.44
N ILE A 241 -2.33 -9.32 13.62
CA ILE A 241 -2.12 -8.39 14.72
C ILE A 241 -3.32 -8.48 15.63
N THR A 242 -3.11 -8.81 16.91
CA THR A 242 -4.15 -8.96 17.92
C THR A 242 -3.93 -7.98 19.06
N GLY A 243 -5.02 -7.50 19.65
CA GLY A 243 -4.96 -6.58 20.79
C GLY A 243 -6.32 -6.33 21.42
N GLN A 244 -6.35 -5.78 22.63
CA GLN A 244 -7.59 -5.51 23.35
C GLN A 244 -8.29 -4.21 22.91
N ARG A 245 -7.53 -3.29 22.28
CA ARG A 245 -8.02 -1.99 21.82
C ARG A 245 -7.91 -1.90 20.32
N LEU A 246 -8.99 -1.53 19.64
CA LEU A 246 -8.97 -1.33 18.18
C LEU A 246 -7.90 -0.31 17.78
N GLU A 247 -7.83 0.82 18.48
CA GLU A 247 -6.84 1.89 18.22
C GLU A 247 -5.40 1.36 18.22
N ALA A 248 -5.05 0.51 19.18
CA ALA A 248 -3.72 -0.09 19.28
C ALA A 248 -3.43 -1.03 18.11
N VAL A 249 -4.40 -1.87 17.76
CA VAL A 249 -4.31 -2.80 16.61
C VAL A 249 -4.16 -2.02 15.30
N MET A 250 -4.92 -0.94 15.13
CA MET A 250 -4.84 -0.07 13.95
C MET A 250 -3.54 0.73 13.88
N ALA A 251 -3.03 1.20 15.02
CA ALA A 251 -1.73 1.87 15.09
C ALA A 251 -0.59 0.92 14.70
N ALA A 252 -0.61 -0.32 15.21
CA ALA A 252 0.37 -1.34 14.83
C ALA A 252 0.28 -1.71 13.35
N ARG A 253 -0.94 -1.90 12.83
CA ARG A 253 -1.19 -2.13 11.40
C ARG A 253 -0.61 -1.00 10.56
N LYS A 254 -0.85 0.26 10.95
CA LYS A 254 -0.33 1.44 10.26
C LYS A 254 1.20 1.47 10.28
N GLU A 255 1.83 1.21 11.42
CA GLU A 255 3.30 1.24 11.51
C GLU A 255 3.96 0.15 10.63
N ILE A 256 3.32 -1.01 10.51
CA ILE A 256 3.77 -2.07 9.59
C ILE A 256 3.55 -1.65 8.13
N SER A 257 2.37 -1.14 7.79
CA SER A 257 2.03 -0.73 6.42
C SER A 257 2.89 0.44 5.94
N ASP A 258 3.28 1.33 6.85
CA ASP A 258 4.17 2.48 6.63
C ASP A 258 5.58 2.06 6.17
N ARG A 259 5.97 0.79 6.41
CA ARG A 259 7.25 0.20 6.00
C ARG A 259 7.19 -0.51 4.66
N PHE A 260 6.04 -0.53 3.99
CA PHE A 260 5.92 -1.14 2.66
C PHE A 260 6.79 -0.39 1.66
N VAL A 261 7.47 -1.14 0.80
CA VAL A 261 8.42 -0.57 -0.15
C VAL A 261 7.65 -0.02 -1.36
N LEU A 262 8.03 1.18 -1.77
CA LEU A 262 7.61 1.82 -3.00
C LEU A 262 8.83 1.96 -3.93
N GLU A 263 8.62 1.80 -5.23
CA GLU A 263 9.64 2.09 -6.25
C GLU A 263 9.11 3.18 -7.19
N LEU A 264 9.80 4.31 -7.27
CA LEU A 264 9.54 5.38 -8.24
C LEU A 264 10.55 5.24 -9.38
N GLU A 265 10.06 4.98 -10.58
CA GLU A 265 10.86 4.78 -11.78
C GLU A 265 10.67 5.91 -12.78
N PHE A 266 11.75 6.36 -13.41
CA PHE A 266 11.70 7.30 -14.54
C PHE A 266 12.88 7.11 -15.49
N GLU A 267 12.65 7.39 -16.77
CA GLU A 267 13.68 7.24 -17.79
C GLU A 267 14.61 8.46 -17.87
N VAL A 268 15.89 8.19 -18.10
CA VAL A 268 16.93 9.21 -18.36
C VAL A 268 17.71 8.85 -19.62
N THR A 269 18.28 9.85 -20.29
CA THR A 269 19.07 9.61 -21.50
C THR A 269 20.42 8.96 -21.15
N ALA A 270 21.08 8.35 -22.14
CA ALA A 270 22.43 7.83 -21.96
C ALA A 270 23.45 8.92 -21.54
N ALA A 271 23.26 10.17 -21.99
CA ALA A 271 24.12 11.29 -21.63
C ALA A 271 23.95 11.65 -20.15
N ASP A 272 22.71 11.84 -19.69
CA ASP A 272 22.43 12.15 -18.28
C ASP A 272 22.84 11.00 -17.37
N SER A 273 22.60 9.76 -17.81
CA SER A 273 23.07 8.59 -17.08
C SER A 273 24.58 8.59 -16.89
N LYS A 274 25.34 9.02 -17.89
CA LYS A 274 26.80 9.10 -17.79
C LYS A 274 27.22 10.22 -16.84
N ALA A 275 26.54 11.37 -16.86
CA ALA A 275 26.77 12.44 -15.90
C ALA A 275 26.52 11.96 -14.45
N LEU A 276 25.39 11.29 -14.21
CA LEU A 276 25.06 10.72 -12.90
C LEU A 276 26.09 9.69 -12.42
N GLN A 277 26.67 8.89 -13.31
CA GLN A 277 27.69 7.90 -12.96
C GLN A 277 29.08 8.49 -12.70
N VAL A 278 29.49 9.49 -13.50
CA VAL A 278 30.87 10.01 -13.47
C VAL A 278 31.04 11.09 -12.42
N SER A 279 30.14 12.09 -12.37
CA SER A 279 30.19 13.20 -11.42
C SER A 279 29.21 13.04 -10.26
N GLY A 280 28.10 12.32 -10.49
CA GLY A 280 27.00 12.21 -9.55
C GLY A 280 27.19 11.24 -8.38
N GLY A 281 28.15 10.31 -8.39
CA GLY A 281 28.23 9.23 -7.38
C GLY A 281 28.14 9.71 -5.91
N ARG A 282 28.97 10.70 -5.54
CA ARG A 282 28.93 11.29 -4.17
C ARG A 282 27.66 12.10 -3.90
N GLN A 283 27.12 12.76 -4.93
CA GLN A 283 25.91 13.55 -4.81
C GLN A 283 24.66 12.67 -4.67
N LEU A 284 24.60 11.55 -5.40
CA LEU A 284 23.56 10.53 -5.29
C LEU A 284 23.59 9.88 -3.91
N GLU A 285 24.77 9.54 -3.37
CA GLU A 285 24.88 9.08 -1.98
C GLU A 285 24.35 10.11 -0.98
N ARG A 286 24.63 11.40 -1.20
CA ARG A 286 24.08 12.48 -0.37
C ARG A 286 22.56 12.53 -0.45
N ILE A 287 21.97 12.43 -1.65
CA ILE A 287 20.52 12.38 -1.86
C ILE A 287 19.93 11.16 -1.14
N CYS A 288 20.52 9.97 -1.31
CA CYS A 288 20.08 8.75 -0.62
C CYS A 288 20.01 8.95 0.90
N ARG A 289 21.05 9.51 1.51
CA ARG A 289 21.10 9.74 2.97
C ARG A 289 20.13 10.84 3.41
N GLN A 290 20.03 11.93 2.64
CA GLN A 290 19.19 13.08 2.96
C GLN A 290 17.70 12.71 2.99
N PHE A 291 17.25 11.93 2.00
CA PHE A 291 15.84 11.58 1.83
C PHE A 291 15.49 10.20 2.41
N GLY A 292 16.47 9.42 2.86
CA GLY A 292 16.25 8.06 3.38
C GLY A 292 15.81 7.09 2.29
N VAL A 293 16.32 7.26 1.07
CA VAL A 293 15.95 6.47 -0.12
C VAL A 293 17.15 5.69 -0.65
N HIS A 294 16.88 4.70 -1.48
CA HIS A 294 17.89 3.91 -2.17
C HIS A 294 17.74 4.06 -3.69
N ILE A 295 18.74 4.64 -4.34
CA ILE A 295 18.72 4.93 -5.78
C ILE A 295 19.47 3.84 -6.54
N LEU A 296 18.86 3.33 -7.60
CA LEU A 296 19.40 2.33 -8.51
C LEU A 296 19.27 2.80 -9.95
N MET A 297 20.17 2.34 -10.81
CA MET A 297 20.06 2.56 -12.25
C MET A 297 20.01 1.21 -12.96
N LYS A 298 18.95 0.98 -13.74
CA LYS A 298 18.74 -0.24 -14.50
C LYS A 298 18.86 0.06 -16.01
N PRO A 299 19.27 -0.90 -16.86
CA PRO A 299 19.09 -0.79 -18.31
C PRO A 299 17.62 -0.60 -18.65
N GLY A 300 17.29 0.37 -19.52
CA GLY A 300 15.94 0.52 -20.05
C GLY A 300 15.66 -0.45 -21.20
N LEU A 301 14.42 -0.47 -21.68
CA LEU A 301 14.02 -1.28 -22.85
C LEU A 301 14.78 -0.86 -24.13
N ASN A 302 15.10 0.43 -24.23
CA ASN A 302 15.91 0.98 -25.32
C ASN A 302 17.38 1.06 -24.90
N HIS A 303 18.30 0.56 -25.73
CA HIS A 303 19.75 0.57 -25.43
C HIS A 303 20.34 1.97 -25.12
N ASN A 304 19.68 3.04 -25.57
CA ASN A 304 20.09 4.42 -25.34
C ASN A 304 19.41 5.08 -24.13
N ARG A 305 18.61 4.35 -23.36
CA ARG A 305 17.93 4.85 -22.16
C ARG A 305 18.28 4.01 -20.94
N ARG A 306 18.31 4.68 -19.80
CA ARG A 306 18.42 4.04 -18.49
C ARG A 306 17.18 4.38 -17.68
N VAL A 307 16.83 3.50 -16.75
CA VAL A 307 15.76 3.75 -15.80
C VAL A 307 16.41 4.02 -14.44
N VAL A 308 16.12 5.19 -13.88
CA VAL A 308 16.45 5.52 -12.49
C VAL A 308 15.31 5.01 -11.63
N VAL A 309 15.66 4.27 -10.58
CA VAL A 309 14.72 3.64 -9.65
C VAL A 309 15.03 4.14 -8.26
N ILE A 310 14.11 4.89 -7.68
CA ILE A 310 14.21 5.39 -6.31
C ILE A 310 13.32 4.51 -5.43
N ARG A 311 13.94 3.79 -4.50
CA ARG A 311 13.26 2.92 -3.55
C ARG A 311 13.15 3.59 -2.19
N GLY A 312 11.99 3.47 -1.58
CA GLY A 312 11.72 4.03 -0.25
C GLY A 312 10.51 3.35 0.37
N THR A 313 10.04 3.89 1.49
CA THR A 313 8.90 3.34 2.22
C THR A 313 7.63 4.17 1.98
N ASP A 314 6.46 3.56 2.19
CA ASP A 314 5.13 4.19 2.15
C ASP A 314 5.08 5.49 2.99
N ARG A 315 5.66 5.46 4.19
CA ARG A 315 5.77 6.64 5.08
C ARG A 315 6.57 7.80 4.47
N ALA A 316 7.49 7.49 3.57
CA ALA A 316 8.45 8.41 3.00
C ALA A 316 8.15 8.70 1.51
N VAL A 317 6.88 8.55 1.10
CA VAL A 317 6.51 8.70 -0.32
C VAL A 317 6.86 10.08 -0.87
N SER A 318 6.62 11.16 -0.12
CA SER A 318 6.95 12.51 -0.57
C SER A 318 8.45 12.69 -0.80
N GLN A 319 9.28 12.07 0.06
CA GLN A 319 10.74 12.09 -0.07
C GLN A 319 11.24 11.39 -1.33
N LEU A 320 10.49 10.43 -1.90
CA LEU A 320 10.82 9.84 -3.21
C LEU A 320 10.75 10.87 -4.33
N PHE A 321 9.70 11.69 -4.33
CA PHE A 321 9.49 12.73 -5.32
C PHE A 321 10.47 13.90 -5.13
N ASP A 322 10.76 14.27 -3.89
CA ASP A 322 11.79 15.28 -3.58
C ASP A 322 13.18 14.80 -4.05
N ALA A 323 13.52 13.53 -3.77
CA ALA A 323 14.77 12.94 -4.22
C ALA A 323 14.85 12.90 -5.76
N ARG A 324 13.75 12.59 -6.45
CA ARG A 324 13.68 12.69 -7.91
C ARG A 324 13.99 14.10 -8.38
N GLN A 325 13.36 15.11 -7.78
CA GLN A 325 13.56 16.50 -8.18
C GLN A 325 15.03 16.92 -8.03
N GLU A 326 15.69 16.51 -6.95
CA GLU A 326 17.12 16.76 -6.76
C GLU A 326 17.98 16.05 -7.82
N ILE A 327 17.66 14.80 -8.19
CA ILE A 327 18.37 14.10 -9.28
C ILE A 327 18.20 14.85 -10.60
N VAL A 328 16.99 15.32 -10.92
CA VAL A 328 16.73 16.12 -12.12
C VAL A 328 17.52 17.43 -12.10
N ASN A 329 17.58 18.10 -10.96
CA ASN A 329 18.36 19.33 -10.80
C ASN A 329 19.88 19.09 -11.02
N LEU A 330 20.40 17.94 -10.58
CA LEU A 330 21.79 17.54 -10.83
C LEU A 330 22.06 17.28 -12.32
N MET A 331 21.11 16.68 -13.05
CA MET A 331 21.26 16.45 -14.49
C MET A 331 21.27 17.77 -15.28
N ASN A 332 20.50 18.76 -14.83
CA ASN A 332 20.40 20.07 -15.48
C ASN A 332 21.56 21.03 -15.14
N ASN A 333 22.27 20.78 -14.03
CA ASN A 333 23.41 21.58 -13.58
C ASN A 333 24.66 20.69 -13.38
N PRO A 334 25.19 20.10 -14.48
CA PRO A 334 26.22 19.06 -14.42
C PRO A 334 27.58 19.49 -13.86
#